data_AF-A0A2E9IU43-F1
#
_entry.id   AF-A0A2E9IU43-F1
#
_cell.length_a   1.000
_cell.length_b   1.000
_cell.length_c   1.000
_cell.angle_alpha   90.00
_cell.angle_beta   90.00
_cell.angle_gamma   90.00
#
_symmetry.space_group_name_H-M   'P 1'
#
loop_
_entity.id
_entity.type
_entity.pdbx_description
1 polymer ?
#
loop_
_entity_poly.entity_id
_entity_poly.type
_entity_poly.pdbx_seq_one_letter_code
_entity_poly.pdbx_strand_id
1 'polypeptide(L)'
;MKTSDRIIVYGVGFFIGMLIVSMLLARRSQKEEATVDPWVAHNAEMVAAGAEPLPSGMPAAIYQGQIIDFGYLPNMEQPEQRVWLLNFEESYPYVRAVESLDSGEFSFMAADQISIYLAEGVDVTELKPMLDKLGLRLRMFNRKESIAVVGVLNTQIDAVPATIAAVQPWSDMFVAAKADDLHFKGTP
;
A
#
# COMPACT_ATOMS: atom_id res chain seq x y z
N MET A 1 -37.71 43.12 33.60
CA MET A 1 -37.20 41.73 33.60
C MET A 1 -36.29 41.55 34.79
N LYS A 2 -36.63 40.62 35.69
CA LYS A 2 -35.79 40.32 36.86
C LYS A 2 -34.56 39.54 36.39
N THR A 3 -33.45 39.68 37.09
CA THR A 3 -32.18 38.99 36.77
C THR A 3 -32.34 37.47 36.66
N SER A 4 -33.24 36.88 37.44
CA SER A 4 -33.59 35.46 37.37
C SER A 4 -34.20 35.03 36.03
N ASP A 5 -35.04 35.86 35.40
CA ASP A 5 -35.68 35.51 34.12
C ASP A 5 -34.64 35.41 32.99
N ARG A 6 -33.61 36.27 33.04
CA ARG A 6 -32.50 36.24 32.07
C ARG A 6 -31.66 34.97 32.20
N ILE A 7 -31.37 34.54 33.43
CA ILE A 7 -30.60 33.32 33.70
C ILE A 7 -31.33 32.08 33.19
N ILE A 8 -32.65 32.00 33.37
CA ILE A 8 -33.47 30.89 32.87
C ILE A 8 -33.44 30.84 31.35
N VAL A 9 -33.62 31.98 30.67
CA VAL A 9 -33.60 32.05 29.20
C VAL A 9 -32.23 31.64 28.64
N TYR A 10 -31.14 32.10 29.23
CA TYR A 10 -29.79 31.68 28.80
C TYR A 10 -29.51 30.21 29.08
N GLY A 11 -29.95 29.70 30.24
CA GLY A 11 -29.82 28.27 30.58
C GLY A 11 -30.55 27.38 29.60
N VAL A 12 -31.82 27.69 29.32
CA VAL A 12 -32.63 26.91 28.36
C VAL A 12 -32.03 26.97 26.95
N GLY A 13 -31.58 28.14 26.49
CA GLY A 13 -30.91 28.27 25.21
C GLY A 13 -29.62 27.45 25.11
N PHE A 14 -28.83 27.41 26.18
CA PHE A 14 -27.61 26.61 26.24
C PHE A 14 -27.89 25.10 26.18
N PHE A 15 -28.87 24.61 26.94
CA PHE A 15 -29.24 23.20 26.92
C PHE A 15 -29.80 22.76 25.56
N ILE A 16 -30.64 23.58 24.93
CA ILE A 16 -31.16 23.29 23.58
C ILE A 16 -30.02 23.28 22.56
N GLY A 17 -29.09 24.24 22.63
CA GLY A 17 -27.91 24.28 21.76
C GLY A 17 -27.03 23.04 21.91
N MET A 18 -26.78 22.61 23.15
CA MET A 18 -25.99 21.42 23.44
C MET A 18 -26.66 20.14 22.91
N LEU A 19 -27.98 20.01 23.05
CA LEU A 19 -28.74 18.88 22.52
C LEU A 19 -28.68 18.81 20.98
N ILE A 20 -28.79 19.95 20.29
CA ILE A 20 -28.70 20.00 18.82
C ILE A 20 -27.31 19.58 18.36
N VAL A 21 -26.25 20.10 18.99
CA VAL A 21 -24.86 19.73 18.66
C VAL A 21 -24.61 18.25 18.95
N SER A 22 -25.08 17.74 20.08
CA SER A 22 -24.96 16.32 20.44
C SER A 22 -25.66 15.42 19.41
N MET A 23 -26.86 15.78 18.95
CA MET A 23 -27.55 15.04 17.88
C MET A 23 -26.80 15.09 16.55
N LEU A 24 -26.16 16.22 16.23
CA LEU A 24 -25.40 16.39 14.98
C LEU A 24 -24.10 15.58 14.99
N LEU A 25 -23.40 15.54 16.12
CA LEU A 25 -22.23 14.68 16.33
C LEU A 25 -22.60 13.20 16.31
N ALA A 26 -23.67 12.80 17.01
CA ALA A 26 -24.16 11.42 17.01
C ALA A 26 -24.58 10.96 15.61
N ARG A 27 -25.24 11.82 14.82
CA ARG A 27 -25.58 11.53 13.41
C ARG A 27 -24.35 11.40 12.51
N ARG A 28 -23.29 12.18 12.76
CA ARG A 28 -22.03 12.06 11.99
C ARG A 28 -21.30 10.76 12.34
N SER A 29 -21.15 10.46 13.62
CA SER A 29 -20.55 9.22 14.10
C SER A 29 -21.32 7.98 13.62
N GLN A 30 -22.66 7.98 13.67
CA GLN A 30 -23.46 6.87 13.14
C GLN A 30 -23.34 6.73 11.62
N LYS A 31 -23.16 7.83 10.87
CA LYS A 31 -22.88 7.75 9.43
C LYS A 31 -21.50 7.17 9.16
N GLU A 32 -20.49 7.49 9.97
CA GLU A 32 -19.16 6.91 9.84
C GLU A 32 -19.16 5.40 10.19
N GLU A 33 -19.88 4.98 11.23
CA GLU A 33 -19.96 3.55 11.63
C GLU A 33 -20.86 2.70 10.73
N ALA A 34 -21.91 3.26 10.12
CA ALA A 34 -22.85 2.54 9.27
C ALA A 34 -22.47 2.54 7.78
N THR A 35 -21.41 3.26 7.40
CA THR A 35 -20.90 3.21 6.02
C THR A 35 -20.06 1.95 5.90
N VAL A 36 -20.62 0.91 5.27
CA VAL A 36 -19.82 -0.21 4.74
C VAL A 36 -18.68 0.41 3.95
N ASP A 37 -17.44 0.11 4.33
CA ASP A 37 -16.25 0.68 3.68
C ASP A 37 -16.39 0.46 2.16
N PRO A 38 -16.49 1.54 1.35
CA PRO A 38 -16.71 1.44 -0.08
C PRO A 38 -15.70 0.52 -0.78
N TRP A 39 -14.50 0.39 -0.21
CA TRP A 39 -13.43 -0.45 -0.73
C TRP A 39 -13.63 -1.94 -0.42
N VAL A 40 -14.26 -2.30 0.69
CA VAL A 40 -14.68 -3.68 0.98
C VAL A 40 -15.76 -4.12 -0.03
N ALA A 41 -16.66 -3.21 -0.40
CA ALA A 41 -17.63 -3.47 -1.46
C ALA A 41 -16.97 -3.57 -2.86
N HIS A 42 -15.95 -2.76 -3.13
CA HIS A 42 -15.20 -2.79 -4.40
C HIS A 42 -14.41 -4.10 -4.58
N ASN A 43 -13.80 -4.60 -3.51
CA ASN A 43 -13.03 -5.84 -3.53
C ASN A 43 -13.91 -7.09 -3.56
N ALA A 44 -15.22 -6.97 -3.35
CA ALA A 44 -16.15 -8.10 -3.36
C ALA A 44 -16.19 -8.82 -4.71
N GLU A 45 -16.00 -8.11 -5.83
CA GLU A 45 -15.96 -8.72 -7.17
C GLU A 45 -14.74 -9.61 -7.36
N MET A 46 -13.56 -9.14 -6.92
CA MET A 46 -12.33 -9.94 -6.98
C MET A 46 -12.37 -11.12 -6.02
N VAL A 47 -12.94 -10.94 -4.84
CA VAL A 47 -13.16 -12.05 -3.90
C VAL A 47 -14.13 -13.08 -4.49
N ALA A 48 -15.21 -12.63 -5.14
CA ALA A 48 -16.12 -13.52 -5.85
C ALA A 48 -15.46 -14.23 -7.05
N ALA A 49 -14.46 -13.61 -7.67
CA ALA A 49 -13.63 -14.19 -8.72
C ALA A 49 -12.55 -15.17 -8.20
N GLY A 50 -12.42 -15.33 -6.88
CA GLY A 50 -11.52 -16.29 -6.24
C GLY A 50 -10.32 -15.70 -5.49
N ALA A 51 -10.24 -14.36 -5.36
CA ALA A 51 -9.25 -13.73 -4.50
C ALA A 51 -9.59 -13.91 -3.02
N GLU A 52 -8.58 -13.95 -2.15
CA GLU A 52 -8.83 -13.87 -0.71
C GLU A 52 -9.04 -12.41 -0.27
N PRO A 53 -9.95 -12.17 0.69
CA PRO A 53 -10.14 -10.85 1.26
C PRO A 53 -8.88 -10.40 2.00
N LEU A 54 -8.65 -9.08 2.07
CA LEU A 54 -7.55 -8.51 2.83
C LEU A 54 -7.67 -8.89 4.33
N PRO A 55 -6.65 -9.53 4.93
CA PRO A 55 -6.65 -9.93 6.34
C PRO A 55 -6.88 -8.75 7.28
N SER A 56 -7.56 -8.96 8.42
CA SER A 56 -7.95 -7.91 9.39
C SER A 56 -6.80 -7.32 10.24
N GLY A 57 -5.54 -7.55 9.87
CA GLY A 57 -4.33 -7.07 10.57
C GLY A 57 -3.46 -6.11 9.76
N MET A 58 -3.91 -5.69 8.58
CA MET A 58 -3.16 -4.77 7.73
C MET A 58 -3.33 -3.31 8.18
N PRO A 59 -2.39 -2.41 7.85
CA PRO A 59 -2.56 -0.98 8.09
C PRO A 59 -3.84 -0.45 7.44
N ALA A 60 -4.52 0.51 8.07
CA ALA A 60 -5.77 1.10 7.57
C ALA A 60 -5.66 1.62 6.13
N ALA A 61 -4.49 2.12 5.74
CA ALA A 61 -4.21 2.60 4.40
C ALA A 61 -4.35 1.49 3.34
N ILE A 62 -4.04 0.24 3.66
CA ILE A 62 -4.09 -0.88 2.70
C ILE A 62 -5.52 -1.24 2.31
N TYR A 63 -6.48 -1.10 3.23
CA TYR A 63 -7.89 -1.37 2.93
C TYR A 63 -8.50 -0.38 1.93
N GLN A 64 -7.87 0.77 1.72
CA GLN A 64 -8.30 1.74 0.70
C GLN A 64 -7.88 1.32 -0.72
N GLY A 65 -7.11 0.25 -0.86
CA GLY A 65 -6.66 -0.27 -2.16
C GLY A 65 -7.68 -1.21 -2.80
N GLN A 66 -7.82 -1.12 -4.12
CA GLN A 66 -8.53 -2.10 -4.94
C GLN A 66 -7.63 -3.29 -5.23
N ILE A 67 -8.09 -4.49 -4.92
CA ILE A 67 -7.42 -5.73 -5.36
C ILE A 67 -7.52 -5.78 -6.87
N ILE A 68 -6.39 -5.88 -7.55
CA ILE A 68 -6.31 -6.08 -9.00
C ILE A 68 -5.92 -7.51 -9.35
N ASP A 69 -5.16 -8.16 -8.47
CA ASP A 69 -4.73 -9.54 -8.64
C ASP A 69 -4.39 -10.17 -7.28
N PHE A 70 -4.53 -11.48 -7.19
CA PHE A 70 -4.26 -12.25 -5.98
C PHE A 70 -3.70 -13.62 -6.33
N GLY A 71 -2.71 -14.08 -5.56
CA GLY A 71 -2.23 -15.43 -5.69
C GLY A 71 -1.18 -15.83 -4.68
N TYR A 72 -0.64 -17.02 -4.90
CA TYR A 72 0.28 -17.68 -4.01
C TYR A 72 1.63 -17.84 -4.68
N LEU A 73 2.70 -17.50 -3.96
CA LEU A 73 4.07 -17.70 -4.41
C LEU A 73 4.80 -18.71 -3.52
N PRO A 74 5.73 -19.52 -4.09
CA PRO A 74 6.06 -19.58 -5.51
C PRO A 74 4.97 -20.26 -6.36
N ASN A 75 4.09 -21.07 -5.77
CA ASN A 75 2.95 -21.69 -6.44
C ASN A 75 1.82 -22.01 -5.45
N MET A 76 0.66 -22.43 -5.97
CA MET A 76 -0.51 -22.79 -5.15
C MET A 76 -0.38 -24.13 -4.40
N GLU A 77 0.46 -25.06 -4.86
CA GLU A 77 0.60 -26.40 -4.26
C GLU A 77 1.50 -26.39 -3.02
N GLN A 78 2.49 -25.49 -3.00
CA GLN A 78 3.43 -25.25 -1.92
C GLN A 78 3.55 -23.73 -1.72
N PRO A 79 2.49 -23.09 -1.19
CA PRO A 79 2.51 -21.66 -0.99
C PRO A 79 3.44 -21.33 0.18
N GLU A 80 4.41 -20.46 -0.06
CA GLU A 80 5.24 -19.84 0.98
C GLU A 80 4.73 -18.45 1.33
N GLN A 81 4.10 -17.78 0.37
CA GLN A 81 3.66 -16.39 0.48
C GLN A 81 2.27 -16.22 -0.13
N ARG A 82 1.40 -15.46 0.54
CA ARG A 82 0.18 -14.92 -0.05
C ARG A 82 0.46 -13.51 -0.55
N VAL A 83 0.03 -13.19 -1.76
CA VAL A 83 0.33 -11.91 -2.39
C VAL A 83 -0.94 -11.29 -2.91
N TRP A 84 -1.18 -10.04 -2.51
CA TRP A 84 -2.21 -9.17 -3.06
C TRP A 84 -1.54 -8.04 -3.84
N LEU A 85 -1.99 -7.83 -5.08
CA LEU A 85 -1.68 -6.63 -5.83
C LEU A 85 -2.83 -5.64 -5.68
N LEU A 86 -2.49 -4.44 -5.24
CA LEU A 86 -3.41 -3.37 -4.91
C LEU A 86 -3.14 -2.15 -5.80
N ASN A 87 -4.22 -1.54 -6.26
CA ASN A 87 -4.21 -0.25 -6.93
C ASN A 87 -4.94 0.80 -6.09
N PHE A 88 -4.44 2.03 -6.11
CA PHE A 88 -5.02 3.16 -5.38
C PHE A 88 -5.41 4.25 -6.39
N GLU A 89 -6.70 4.61 -6.45
CA GLU A 89 -7.19 5.56 -7.46
C GLU A 89 -6.60 6.98 -7.29
N GLU A 90 -6.44 7.45 -6.05
CA GLU A 90 -6.01 8.82 -5.75
C GLU A 90 -4.52 8.95 -5.38
N SER A 91 -3.81 7.85 -5.16
CA SER A 91 -2.41 7.90 -4.73
C SER A 91 -1.53 6.89 -5.45
N TYR A 92 -0.33 7.32 -5.80
CA TYR A 92 0.74 6.45 -6.28
C TYR A 92 1.42 5.77 -5.07
N PRO A 93 1.81 4.47 -5.14
CA PRO A 93 1.88 3.55 -6.29
C PRO A 93 0.96 2.30 -6.21
N TYR A 94 1.04 1.44 -7.24
CA TYR A 94 0.63 0.03 -7.13
C TYR A 94 1.38 -0.65 -5.97
N VAL A 95 0.64 -1.21 -5.03
CA VAL A 95 1.21 -1.83 -3.84
C VAL A 95 1.09 -3.33 -3.93
N ARG A 96 2.19 -4.01 -3.62
CA ARG A 96 2.23 -5.44 -3.40
C ARG A 96 2.25 -5.68 -1.90
N ALA A 97 1.16 -6.24 -1.38
CA ALA A 97 1.09 -6.73 0.00
C ALA A 97 1.42 -8.22 0.01
N VAL A 98 2.37 -8.62 0.83
CA VAL A 98 2.83 -10.00 0.96
C VAL A 98 2.65 -10.45 2.40
N GLU A 99 2.01 -11.59 2.60
CA GLU A 99 1.96 -12.30 3.88
C GLU A 99 2.87 -13.53 3.79
N SER A 100 3.85 -13.62 4.69
CA SER A 100 4.64 -14.84 4.87
C SER A 100 3.77 -15.89 5.55
N LEU A 101 3.62 -17.07 4.94
CA LEU A 101 2.81 -18.14 5.52
C LEU A 101 3.48 -18.83 6.73
N ASP A 102 4.80 -18.72 6.83
CA ASP A 102 5.57 -19.31 7.93
C ASP A 102 5.50 -18.44 9.21
N SER A 103 5.69 -17.13 9.07
CA SER A 103 5.72 -16.20 10.20
C SER A 103 4.41 -15.44 10.42
N GLY A 104 3.52 -15.38 9.42
CA GLY A 104 2.33 -14.53 9.43
C GLY A 104 2.66 -13.04 9.32
N GLU A 105 3.91 -12.67 9.02
CA GLU A 105 4.31 -11.27 8.90
C GLU A 105 3.89 -10.68 7.55
N PHE A 106 3.40 -9.44 7.61
CA PHE A 106 3.03 -8.66 6.43
C PHE A 106 4.18 -7.75 6.01
N SER A 107 4.54 -7.79 4.75
CA SER A 107 5.43 -6.82 4.11
C SER A 107 4.73 -6.11 2.97
N PHE A 108 5.05 -4.84 2.78
CA PHE A 108 4.45 -3.99 1.77
C PHE A 108 5.55 -3.37 0.92
N MET A 109 5.40 -3.48 -0.39
CA MET A 109 6.39 -3.01 -1.35
C MET A 109 5.70 -2.47 -2.59
N ALA A 110 6.41 -1.69 -3.39
CA ALA A 110 5.92 -1.29 -4.70
C ALA A 110 5.83 -2.52 -5.62
N ALA A 111 4.71 -2.68 -6.31
CA ALA A 111 4.51 -3.77 -7.26
C ALA A 111 5.20 -3.53 -8.60
N ASP A 112 5.50 -2.27 -8.93
CA ASP A 112 5.90 -1.83 -10.26
C ASP A 112 7.36 -1.36 -10.36
N GLN A 113 8.11 -1.44 -9.26
CA GLN A 113 9.52 -1.04 -9.22
C GLN A 113 10.35 -1.85 -8.21
N ILE A 114 11.66 -1.92 -8.49
CA ILE A 114 12.66 -2.49 -7.61
C ILE A 114 13.81 -1.49 -7.41
N SER A 115 14.47 -1.61 -6.26
CA SER A 115 15.60 -0.77 -5.86
C SER A 115 16.90 -1.56 -5.97
N ILE A 116 17.80 -1.09 -6.83
CA ILE A 116 19.12 -1.67 -7.08
C ILE A 116 20.18 -0.79 -6.41
N TYR A 117 20.91 -1.38 -5.46
CA TYR A 117 22.02 -0.75 -4.74
C TYR A 117 23.30 -1.00 -5.52
N LEU A 118 23.84 0.03 -6.16
CA LEU A 118 25.02 -0.05 -7.02
C LEU A 118 26.29 -0.29 -6.22
N ALA A 119 27.26 -0.96 -6.84
CA ALA A 119 28.59 -1.14 -6.27
C ALA A 119 29.37 0.19 -6.25
N GLU A 120 30.39 0.27 -5.40
CA GLU A 120 31.21 1.47 -5.28
C GLU A 120 31.91 1.78 -6.61
N GLY A 121 31.67 3.00 -7.13
CA GLY A 121 32.24 3.45 -8.41
C GLY A 121 31.42 3.12 -9.65
N VAL A 122 30.33 2.34 -9.55
CA VAL A 122 29.42 2.05 -10.67
C VAL A 122 28.41 3.18 -10.83
N ASP A 123 28.34 3.76 -12.04
CA ASP A 123 27.35 4.77 -12.39
C ASP A 123 26.19 4.17 -13.21
N VAL A 124 25.08 4.89 -13.30
CA VAL A 124 23.88 4.49 -14.03
C VAL A 124 24.16 4.29 -15.53
N THR A 125 25.19 4.93 -16.07
CA THR A 125 25.64 4.74 -17.45
C THR A 125 26.11 3.32 -17.71
N GLU A 126 26.68 2.67 -16.70
CA GLU A 126 27.11 1.27 -16.78
C GLU A 126 25.93 0.32 -16.64
N LEU A 127 24.88 0.69 -15.90
CA LEU A 127 23.65 -0.11 -15.83
C LEU A 127 22.85 -0.11 -17.14
N LYS A 128 23.00 0.94 -17.95
CA LYS A 128 22.17 1.16 -19.14
C LYS A 128 22.11 -0.03 -20.11
N PRO A 129 23.22 -0.69 -20.48
CA PRO A 129 23.19 -1.86 -21.36
C PRO A 129 22.40 -3.05 -20.79
N MET A 130 22.45 -3.25 -19.47
CA MET A 130 21.64 -4.27 -18.80
C MET A 130 20.15 -3.89 -18.85
N LEU A 131 19.82 -2.64 -18.52
CA LEU A 131 18.43 -2.16 -18.55
C LEU A 131 17.83 -2.27 -19.95
N ASP A 132 18.57 -1.85 -20.98
CA ASP A 132 18.13 -1.93 -22.38
C ASP A 132 17.94 -3.40 -22.82
N LYS A 133 18.82 -4.32 -22.40
CA LYS A 133 18.71 -5.75 -22.72
C LYS A 133 17.50 -6.40 -22.05
N LEU A 134 17.20 -6.01 -20.82
CA LEU A 134 16.03 -6.50 -20.07
C LEU A 134 14.74 -5.74 -20.42
N GLY A 135 14.82 -4.66 -21.21
CA GLY A 135 13.69 -3.78 -21.50
C GLY A 135 13.20 -2.98 -20.28
N LEU A 136 14.03 -2.88 -19.25
CA LEU A 136 13.71 -2.18 -18.00
C LEU A 136 13.92 -0.68 -18.15
N ARG A 137 13.01 0.10 -17.55
CA ARG A 137 13.12 1.56 -17.52
C ARG A 137 13.69 2.01 -16.20
N LEU A 138 14.73 2.84 -16.25
CA LEU A 138 15.19 3.59 -15.09
C LEU A 138 14.16 4.67 -14.76
N ARG A 139 13.67 4.69 -13.52
CA ARG A 139 12.71 5.70 -13.04
C ARG A 139 13.39 6.79 -12.23
N MET A 140 14.30 6.39 -11.34
CA MET A 140 15.01 7.30 -10.46
C MET A 140 16.43 6.80 -10.23
N PHE A 141 17.36 7.74 -10.06
CA PHE A 141 18.72 7.44 -9.67
C PHE A 141 19.18 8.43 -8.61
N ASN A 142 19.59 7.92 -7.46
CA ASN A 142 20.19 8.70 -6.39
C ASN A 142 21.69 8.40 -6.33
N ARG A 143 22.49 9.34 -6.85
CA ARG A 143 23.96 9.23 -6.86
C ARG A 143 24.58 9.26 -5.46
N LYS A 144 23.95 9.90 -4.48
CA LYS A 144 24.51 10.01 -3.11
C LYS A 144 24.41 8.69 -2.36
N GLU A 145 23.34 7.96 -2.59
CA GLU A 145 23.07 6.67 -1.93
C GLU A 145 23.45 5.48 -2.80
N SER A 146 23.91 5.73 -4.04
CA SER A 146 24.19 4.71 -5.04
C SER A 146 22.99 3.80 -5.29
N ILE A 147 21.78 4.37 -5.38
CA ILE A 147 20.53 3.61 -5.60
C ILE A 147 19.96 3.95 -6.96
N ALA A 148 19.65 2.92 -7.74
CA ALA A 148 18.90 3.01 -8.99
C ALA A 148 17.53 2.33 -8.81
N VAL A 149 16.45 3.09 -9.01
CA VAL A 149 15.08 2.57 -9.01
C VAL A 149 14.69 2.27 -10.45
N VAL A 150 14.33 1.03 -10.71
CA VAL A 150 13.98 0.54 -12.04
C VAL A 150 12.59 -0.06 -12.02
N GLY A 151 11.87 0.01 -13.14
CA GLY A 151 10.60 -0.68 -13.29
C GLY A 151 10.75 -2.21 -13.24
N VAL A 152 9.63 -2.90 -13.16
CA VAL A 152 9.53 -4.37 -13.28
C VAL A 152 9.33 -4.83 -14.73
N LEU A 153 9.62 -6.11 -14.99
CA LEU A 153 9.49 -6.73 -16.32
C LEU A 153 8.05 -6.93 -16.79
N ASN A 154 7.14 -7.26 -15.87
CA ASN A 154 5.74 -7.54 -16.15
C ASN A 154 4.85 -6.93 -15.06
N THR A 155 3.53 -7.03 -15.20
CA THR A 155 2.56 -6.54 -14.20
C THR A 155 1.89 -7.68 -13.43
N GLN A 156 2.53 -8.85 -13.38
CA GLN A 156 1.99 -10.05 -12.74
C GLN A 156 2.42 -10.12 -11.26
N ILE A 157 1.81 -11.03 -10.49
CA ILE A 157 2.11 -11.23 -9.06
C ILE A 157 3.60 -11.54 -8.79
N ASP A 158 4.28 -12.15 -9.74
CA ASP A 158 5.70 -12.50 -9.69
C ASP A 158 6.63 -11.42 -10.28
N ALA A 159 6.12 -10.25 -10.68
CA ALA A 159 6.87 -9.19 -11.34
C ALA A 159 8.17 -8.82 -10.61
N VAL A 160 8.06 -8.53 -9.32
CA VAL A 160 9.18 -8.14 -8.45
C VAL A 160 10.20 -9.27 -8.32
N PRO A 161 9.85 -10.49 -7.84
CA PRO A 161 10.83 -11.58 -7.72
C PRO A 161 11.42 -12.00 -9.06
N ALA A 162 10.64 -12.03 -10.14
CA ALA A 162 11.13 -12.33 -11.49
C ALA A 162 12.14 -11.28 -11.97
N THR A 163 11.88 -10.00 -11.72
CA THR A 163 12.81 -8.92 -12.08
C THR A 163 14.09 -9.01 -11.26
N ILE A 164 14.01 -9.27 -9.94
CA ILE A 164 15.18 -9.48 -9.08
C ILE A 164 16.02 -10.64 -9.60
N ALA A 165 15.41 -11.78 -9.94
CA ALA A 165 16.09 -12.93 -10.50
C ALA A 165 16.74 -12.61 -11.86
N ALA A 166 16.08 -11.82 -12.70
CA ALA A 166 16.58 -11.45 -14.03
C ALA A 166 17.79 -10.51 -13.97
N VAL A 167 17.92 -9.67 -12.93
CA VAL A 167 19.09 -8.80 -12.76
C VAL A 167 20.28 -9.50 -12.11
N GLN A 168 20.08 -10.61 -11.39
CA GLN A 168 21.17 -11.37 -10.71
C GLN A 168 22.40 -11.68 -11.58
N PRO A 169 22.30 -11.99 -12.90
CA PRO A 169 23.48 -12.21 -13.73
C PRO A 169 24.44 -11.01 -13.83
N TRP A 170 24.00 -9.81 -13.44
CA TRP A 170 24.79 -8.58 -13.38
C TRP A 170 25.17 -8.18 -11.95
N SER A 171 25.18 -9.13 -11.00
CA SER A 171 25.55 -8.90 -9.60
C SER A 171 26.90 -8.23 -9.40
N ASP A 172 27.80 -8.30 -10.37
CA ASP A 172 29.10 -7.61 -10.32
C ASP A 172 28.96 -6.08 -10.33
N MET A 173 27.82 -5.57 -10.82
CA MET A 173 27.54 -4.14 -10.98
C MET A 173 26.79 -3.53 -9.79
N PHE A 174 26.23 -4.37 -8.91
CA PHE A 174 25.39 -3.93 -7.80
C PHE A 174 25.57 -4.81 -6.57
N VAL A 175 25.54 -4.20 -5.39
CA VAL A 175 25.66 -4.90 -4.11
C VAL A 175 24.41 -5.74 -3.83
N ALA A 176 23.23 -5.20 -4.12
CA ALA A 176 21.96 -5.89 -3.91
C ALA A 176 20.85 -5.34 -4.81
N ALA A 177 19.94 -6.20 -5.23
CA ALA A 177 18.65 -5.82 -5.81
C ALA A 177 17.54 -6.25 -4.86
N LYS A 178 16.68 -5.32 -4.46
CA LYS A 178 15.60 -5.55 -3.50
C LYS A 178 14.28 -4.98 -4.00
N ALA A 179 13.18 -5.50 -3.48
CA ALA A 179 11.89 -4.85 -3.62
C ALA A 179 11.96 -3.43 -3.03
N ASP A 180 11.18 -2.51 -3.59
CA ASP A 180 11.11 -1.17 -3.04
C ASP A 180 10.08 -1.15 -1.89
N ASP A 181 10.58 -1.27 -0.66
CA ASP A 181 9.74 -1.41 0.53
C ASP A 181 9.00 -0.12 0.87
N LEU A 182 7.70 -0.24 1.12
CA LEU A 182 6.83 0.87 1.50
C LEU A 182 6.69 0.92 3.01
N HIS A 183 7.29 1.94 3.61
CA HIS A 183 7.10 2.25 5.02
C HIS A 183 5.91 3.20 5.19
N PHE A 184 4.77 2.67 5.64
CA PHE A 184 3.64 3.50 6.02
C PHE A 184 4.01 4.34 7.25
N LYS A 185 4.14 5.66 7.07
CA LYS A 185 4.28 6.61 8.18
C LYS A 185 2.91 6.80 8.85
N GLY A 186 2.59 5.88 9.73
CA GLY A 186 1.41 5.90 10.59
C GLY A 186 1.49 4.70 11.52
N THR A 187 1.77 4.96 12.79
CA THR A 187 1.76 3.97 13.87
C THR A 187 0.81 4.50 14.94
N PRO A 188 0.27 3.66 15.84
CA PRO A 188 -0.26 2.29 15.71
C PRO A 188 -1.79 2.26 15.54
#